data_AF-A0A2V6BZC9-F1
#
_entry.id   AF-A0A2V6BZC9-F1
#
_cell.length_a   1.000
_cell.length_b   1.000
_cell.length_c   1.000
_cell.angle_alpha   90.00
_cell.angle_beta   90.00
_cell.angle_gamma   90.00
#
_symmetry.space_group_name_H-M   'P 1'
#
loop_
_entity.id
_entity.type
_entity.pdbx_description
1 polymer ?
#
loop_
_entity_poly.entity_id
_entity_poly.type
_entity_poly.pdbx_seq_one_letter_code
_entity_poly.pdbx_strand_id
1 'polypeptide(L)'
;MQVMKETLGQSALTIDQSAALLGLHEFSLLSRIQAGEIKSTRLRSGEMAIPESELERVARSPVSTLALPSHVQETDLPDDRLGIERTFGGLRRNGERIAYSVAGGAAHLTETEIKGYRAAFGAIASELESATKLREQLKDANGLSDFEEAEIESPRIGRWEIRAKLLALGKSDILLGQRADGEFAVIERFRPESLYGKHNGSAEILLQGDDPVKLNRDFTANAQHTLEFMASNLTAKSQKIVWEQFPDHRPGHIVAAITERCHQAIANEETISQNRKVTHSVGHGFRV
;
A
#
# COMPACT_ATOMS: atom_id res chain seq x y z
N MET A 1 3.08 18.45 -10.62
CA MET A 1 3.68 17.78 -9.44
C MET A 1 5.07 18.36 -9.24
N GLN A 2 5.34 18.97 -8.08
CA GLN A 2 6.61 19.66 -7.82
C GLN A 2 7.55 18.71 -7.06
N VAL A 3 8.69 18.37 -7.67
CA VAL A 3 9.78 17.67 -6.96
C VAL A 3 10.55 18.74 -6.20
N MET A 4 10.32 18.88 -4.90
CA MET A 4 11.04 19.84 -4.08
C MET A 4 12.45 19.33 -3.78
N LYS A 5 13.46 20.19 -4.03
CA LYS A 5 14.76 20.05 -3.38
C LYS A 5 14.56 20.31 -1.89
N GLU A 6 14.99 19.38 -1.05
CA GLU A 6 15.00 19.52 0.42
C GLU A 6 15.50 20.90 0.80
N THR A 7 14.59 21.72 1.30
CA THR A 7 14.93 22.99 1.92
C THR A 7 15.08 22.68 3.40
N LEU A 8 16.27 22.92 3.96
CA LEU A 8 16.54 22.80 5.40
C LEU A 8 15.43 23.54 6.17
N GLY A 9 14.52 22.80 6.80
CA GLY A 9 13.42 23.35 7.60
C GLY A 9 12.02 22.81 7.32
N GLN A 10 11.81 21.99 6.29
CA GLN A 10 10.55 21.24 6.12
C GLN A 10 10.80 19.75 6.31
N SER A 11 10.71 19.30 7.54
CA SER A 11 10.62 17.88 7.89
C SER A 11 9.34 17.29 7.29
N ALA A 12 9.47 16.13 6.65
CA ALA A 12 8.39 15.37 6.08
C ALA A 12 8.51 13.92 6.54
N LEU A 13 7.39 13.30 6.88
CA LEU A 13 7.34 11.94 7.38
C LEU A 13 6.85 11.01 6.29
N THR A 14 7.37 9.78 6.27
CA THR A 14 6.92 8.75 5.32
C THR A 14 5.47 8.36 5.57
N ILE A 15 4.84 7.68 4.61
CA ILE A 15 3.42 7.30 4.70
C ILE A 15 3.17 6.38 5.90
N ASP A 16 4.03 5.41 6.16
CA ASP A 16 3.93 4.48 7.29
C ASP A 16 3.99 5.24 8.64
N GLN A 17 4.95 6.15 8.79
CA GLN A 17 5.09 6.99 9.98
C GLN A 17 3.85 7.88 10.18
N SER A 18 3.40 8.51 9.10
CA SER A 18 2.23 9.38 9.10
C SER A 18 0.94 8.63 9.45
N ALA A 19 0.74 7.45 8.85
CA ALA A 19 -0.42 6.60 9.12
C ALA A 19 -0.42 6.13 10.57
N ALA A 20 0.74 5.71 11.08
CA ALA A 20 0.89 5.27 12.47
C ALA A 20 0.61 6.41 13.46
N LEU A 21 1.13 7.62 13.21
CA LEU A 21 0.86 8.82 14.02
C LEU A 21 -0.61 9.20 14.04
N LEU A 22 -1.26 9.17 12.88
CA LEU A 22 -2.67 9.52 12.75
C LEU A 22 -3.60 8.42 13.27
N GLY A 23 -3.08 7.23 13.56
CA GLY A 23 -3.88 6.06 13.89
C GLY A 23 -4.79 5.66 12.73
N LEU A 24 -4.27 5.74 11.50
CA LEU A 24 -4.92 5.34 10.26
C LEU A 24 -4.20 4.14 9.65
N HIS A 25 -4.89 3.43 8.75
CA HIS A 25 -4.22 2.51 7.84
C HIS A 25 -3.63 3.29 6.66
N GLU A 26 -2.51 2.82 6.08
CA GLU A 26 -1.86 3.49 4.95
C GLU A 26 -2.80 3.65 3.75
N PHE A 27 -3.66 2.66 3.51
CA PHE A 27 -4.74 2.73 2.52
C PHE A 27 -5.62 3.97 2.70
N SER A 28 -6.14 4.20 3.92
CA SER A 28 -6.99 5.35 4.22
C SER A 28 -6.27 6.68 3.99
N LEU A 29 -4.98 6.72 4.34
CA LEU A 29 -4.16 7.91 4.18
C LEU A 29 -3.89 8.20 2.69
N LEU A 30 -3.52 7.18 1.92
CA LEU A 30 -3.24 7.30 0.49
C LEU A 30 -4.49 7.61 -0.33
N SER A 31 -5.64 7.06 0.04
CA SER A 31 -6.93 7.40 -0.57
C SER A 31 -7.23 8.91 -0.47
N ARG A 32 -6.99 9.51 0.70
CA ARG A 32 -7.15 10.96 0.91
C ARG A 32 -6.12 11.80 0.16
N ILE A 33 -4.90 11.30 0.03
CA ILE A 33 -3.88 11.94 -0.81
C ILE A 33 -4.34 11.95 -2.28
N GLN A 34 -4.87 10.84 -2.79
CA GLN A 34 -5.39 10.73 -4.15
C GLN A 34 -6.61 11.62 -4.39
N ALA A 35 -7.48 11.75 -3.39
CA ALA A 35 -8.61 12.69 -3.41
C ALA A 35 -8.19 14.17 -3.32
N GLY A 36 -6.91 14.45 -3.01
CA GLY A 36 -6.39 15.81 -2.87
C GLY A 36 -6.69 16.47 -1.53
N GLU A 37 -7.21 15.72 -0.56
CA GLU A 37 -7.56 16.20 0.79
C GLU A 37 -6.33 16.39 1.68
N ILE A 38 -5.29 15.61 1.43
CA ILE A 38 -4.00 15.65 2.15
C ILE A 38 -2.88 15.89 1.14
N LYS A 39 -2.13 16.97 1.36
CA LYS A 39 -0.97 17.30 0.54
C LYS A 39 0.18 16.34 0.85
N SER A 40 0.84 15.88 -0.20
CA SER A 40 2.01 15.03 -0.08
C SER A 40 3.12 15.52 -1.01
N THR A 41 4.34 15.08 -0.71
CA THR A 41 5.54 15.29 -1.51
C THR A 41 6.19 13.94 -1.84
N ARG A 42 7.04 13.93 -2.86
CA ARG A 42 7.91 12.79 -3.14
C ARG A 42 9.32 13.10 -2.67
N LEU A 43 9.86 12.20 -1.86
CA LEU A 43 11.27 12.20 -1.50
C LEU A 43 12.13 11.88 -2.72
N ARG A 44 13.44 12.12 -2.64
CA ARG A 44 14.38 11.79 -3.72
C ARG A 44 14.40 10.30 -4.07
N SER A 45 14.09 9.44 -3.09
CA SER A 45 13.92 8.00 -3.29
C SER A 45 12.70 7.63 -4.13
N GLY A 46 11.78 8.58 -4.38
CA GLY A 46 10.47 8.34 -5.00
C GLY A 46 9.38 8.01 -3.98
N GLU A 47 9.76 7.73 -2.73
CA GLU A 47 8.85 7.45 -1.62
C GLU A 47 7.98 8.68 -1.33
N MET A 48 6.70 8.43 -1.06
CA MET A 48 5.76 9.47 -0.68
C MET A 48 5.97 9.86 0.77
N ALA A 49 5.85 11.15 1.04
CA ALA A 49 5.93 11.71 2.38
C ALA A 49 4.91 12.83 2.55
N ILE A 50 4.53 13.10 3.79
CA ILE A 50 3.63 14.19 4.16
C ILE A 50 4.45 15.25 4.91
N PRO A 51 4.45 16.52 4.47
CA PRO A 51 5.08 17.60 5.22
C PRO A 51 4.52 17.70 6.64
N GLU A 52 5.35 17.97 7.63
CA GLU A 52 4.91 18.08 9.03
C GLU A 52 3.78 19.10 9.20
N SER A 53 3.85 20.26 8.53
CA SER A 53 2.79 21.28 8.59
C SER A 53 1.42 20.76 8.12
N GLU A 54 1.41 19.84 7.16
CA GLU A 54 0.19 19.20 6.70
C GLU A 54 -0.28 18.13 7.70
N LEU A 55 0.63 17.38 8.31
CA LEU A 55 0.29 16.46 9.41
C LEU A 55 -0.28 17.20 10.61
N GLU A 56 0.29 18.32 11.02
CA GLU A 56 -0.21 19.15 12.12
C GLU A 56 -1.59 19.70 11.81
N ARG A 57 -1.84 20.10 10.55
CA ARG A 57 -3.17 20.53 10.10
C ARG A 57 -4.20 19.40 10.24
N VAL A 58 -3.85 18.19 9.80
CA VAL A 58 -4.74 17.03 9.80
C VAL A 58 -4.97 16.48 11.21
N ALA A 59 -3.90 16.35 11.99
CA ALA A 59 -3.92 15.89 13.38
C ALA A 59 -4.46 16.94 14.35
N ARG A 60 -4.52 18.21 13.97
CA ARG A 60 -4.84 19.36 14.83
C ARG A 60 -3.98 19.41 16.10
N SER A 61 -2.76 18.92 16.01
CA SER A 61 -1.82 18.80 17.12
C SER A 61 -0.38 18.91 16.59
N PRO A 62 0.56 19.53 17.33
CA PRO A 62 1.95 19.60 16.90
C PRO A 62 2.60 18.22 16.82
N VAL A 63 3.33 17.93 15.74
CA VAL A 63 3.96 16.61 15.53
C VAL A 63 4.98 16.31 16.64
N SER A 64 5.65 17.33 17.17
CA SER A 64 6.60 17.21 18.29
C SER A 64 5.98 16.66 19.59
N THR A 65 4.65 16.73 19.73
CA THR A 65 3.94 16.19 20.91
C THR A 65 3.47 14.75 20.70
N LEU A 66 3.61 14.22 19.49
CA LEU A 66 3.16 12.89 19.14
C LEU A 66 4.34 11.92 19.27
N ALA A 67 4.15 10.84 20.03
CA ALA A 67 5.13 9.77 20.09
C ALA A 67 5.18 9.08 18.72
N LEU A 68 6.28 9.27 17.98
CA LEU A 68 6.58 8.47 16.81
C LEU A 68 6.74 7.01 17.25
N PRO A 69 5.89 6.09 16.79
CA PRO A 69 6.09 4.68 17.08
C PRO A 69 7.43 4.27 16.49
N SER A 70 8.26 3.60 17.29
CA SER A 70 9.51 3.03 16.82
C SER A 70 9.19 2.02 15.72
N HIS A 71 9.63 2.28 14.49
CA HIS A 71 9.47 1.33 13.39
C HIS A 71 10.27 0.08 13.75
N VAL A 72 9.60 -0.96 14.21
CA VAL A 72 10.20 -2.29 14.33
C VAL A 72 10.29 -2.83 12.91
N GLN A 73 11.44 -2.64 12.26
CA GLN A 73 11.74 -3.44 11.08
C GLN A 73 11.83 -4.89 11.55
N GLU A 74 10.96 -5.78 11.06
CA GLU A 74 11.16 -7.22 11.20
C GLU A 74 12.40 -7.58 10.37
N THR A 75 13.58 -7.48 10.98
CA THR A 75 14.87 -7.64 10.28
C THR A 75 15.18 -9.09 9.93
N ASP A 76 14.51 -10.05 10.56
CA ASP A 76 14.74 -11.49 10.35
C ASP A 76 13.45 -12.20 9.95
N LEU A 77 13.01 -11.95 8.71
CA LEU A 77 11.97 -12.76 8.09
C LEU A 77 12.56 -14.05 7.50
N PRO A 78 11.87 -15.19 7.66
CA PRO A 78 12.35 -16.44 7.10
C PRO A 78 12.29 -16.41 5.57
N ASP A 79 13.23 -17.12 4.93
CA ASP A 79 13.43 -17.10 3.47
C ASP A 79 12.15 -17.50 2.71
N ASP A 80 11.32 -18.38 3.25
CA ASP A 80 10.03 -18.80 2.68
C ASP A 80 9.01 -17.67 2.59
N ARG A 81 8.86 -16.85 3.66
CA ARG A 81 8.00 -15.66 3.65
C ARG A 81 8.50 -14.61 2.65
N LEU A 82 9.81 -14.54 2.48
CA LEU A 82 10.46 -13.70 1.48
C LEU A 82 10.42 -14.30 0.06
N GLY A 83 9.88 -15.51 -0.13
CA GLY A 83 9.81 -16.17 -1.44
C GLY A 83 11.20 -16.47 -2.02
N ILE A 84 12.17 -16.74 -1.16
CA ILE A 84 13.56 -17.07 -1.50
C ILE A 84 13.71 -18.59 -1.52
N GLU A 85 14.19 -19.12 -2.64
CA GLU A 85 14.50 -20.53 -2.79
C GLU A 85 15.99 -20.72 -3.09
N ARG A 86 16.61 -21.73 -2.46
CA ARG A 86 17.99 -22.11 -2.78
C ARG A 86 18.02 -22.92 -4.06
N THR A 87 18.79 -22.44 -5.03
CA THR A 87 19.04 -23.15 -6.29
C THR A 87 20.40 -23.83 -6.23
N PHE A 88 20.45 -25.08 -6.70
CA PHE A 88 21.69 -25.84 -6.80
C PHE A 88 22.21 -25.78 -8.24
N GLY A 89 23.37 -25.15 -8.44
CA GLY A 89 23.97 -24.99 -9.76
C GLY A 89 25.41 -24.48 -9.72
N GLY A 90 26.13 -24.63 -10.84
CA GLY A 90 27.55 -24.26 -10.98
C GLY A 90 27.80 -22.88 -11.60
N LEU A 91 26.74 -22.13 -11.95
CA LEU A 91 26.87 -20.83 -12.61
C LEU A 91 27.40 -19.78 -11.63
N ARG A 92 28.32 -18.94 -12.12
CA ARG A 92 28.90 -17.85 -11.36
C ARG A 92 28.65 -16.51 -12.03
N ARG A 93 28.32 -15.48 -11.24
CA ARG A 93 28.28 -14.08 -11.66
C ARG A 93 29.32 -13.32 -10.84
N ASN A 94 30.22 -12.59 -11.50
CA ASN A 94 31.30 -11.84 -10.86
C ASN A 94 32.14 -12.68 -9.89
N GLY A 95 32.35 -13.97 -10.20
CA GLY A 95 33.13 -14.89 -9.35
C GLY A 95 32.33 -15.54 -8.20
N GLU A 96 31.13 -15.06 -7.90
CA GLU A 96 30.24 -15.62 -6.87
C GLU A 96 29.28 -16.64 -7.46
N ARG A 97 28.92 -17.66 -6.66
CA ARG A 97 27.91 -18.64 -7.06
C ARG A 97 26.54 -17.98 -7.05
N ILE A 98 25.79 -18.21 -8.13
CA ILE A 98 24.36 -17.93 -8.18
C ILE A 98 23.68 -19.07 -7.42
N ALA A 99 23.02 -18.74 -6.31
CA ALA A 99 22.53 -19.73 -5.35
C ALA A 99 21.08 -19.53 -4.93
N TYR A 100 20.43 -18.44 -5.34
CA TYR A 100 19.09 -18.09 -4.91
C TYR A 100 18.19 -17.71 -6.08
N SER A 101 16.94 -18.18 -6.06
CA SER A 101 15.84 -17.63 -6.85
C SER A 101 14.86 -16.90 -5.94
N VAL A 102 14.21 -15.87 -6.47
CA VAL A 102 13.20 -15.09 -5.73
C VAL A 102 11.89 -15.05 -6.49
N ALA A 103 10.78 -15.05 -5.76
CA ALA A 103 9.45 -14.88 -6.35
C ALA A 103 9.34 -13.56 -7.13
N GLY A 104 8.49 -13.52 -8.16
CA GLY A 104 8.25 -12.33 -8.98
C GLY A 104 9.29 -12.08 -10.07
N GLY A 105 10.09 -13.07 -10.48
CA GLY A 105 10.91 -12.93 -11.69
C GLY A 105 11.88 -14.08 -11.92
N ALA A 106 12.51 -14.11 -13.09
CA ALA A 106 13.62 -15.03 -13.41
C ALA A 106 14.95 -14.60 -12.75
N ALA A 107 14.89 -13.75 -11.71
CA ALA A 107 16.07 -13.19 -11.08
C ALA A 107 16.75 -14.26 -10.22
N HIS A 108 17.96 -14.64 -10.63
CA HIS A 108 18.84 -15.44 -9.80
C HIS A 108 19.88 -14.55 -9.13
N LEU A 109 20.05 -14.73 -7.83
CA LEU A 109 20.87 -13.89 -6.96
C LEU A 109 22.08 -14.66 -6.40
N THR A 110 23.18 -13.95 -6.21
CA THR A 110 24.37 -14.41 -5.50
C THR A 110 24.21 -14.23 -3.99
N GLU A 111 25.18 -14.71 -3.21
CA GLU A 111 25.22 -14.60 -1.75
C GLU A 111 25.25 -13.15 -1.25
N THR A 112 25.83 -12.24 -2.02
CA THR A 112 25.88 -10.82 -1.65
C THR A 112 24.58 -10.09 -2.01
N GLU A 113 24.03 -10.35 -3.19
CA GLU A 113 22.79 -9.73 -3.67
C GLU A 113 21.57 -10.16 -2.86
N ILE A 114 21.53 -11.41 -2.39
CA ILE A 114 20.40 -11.89 -1.58
C ILE A 114 20.28 -11.13 -0.25
N LYS A 115 21.39 -10.60 0.30
CA LYS A 115 21.35 -9.75 1.50
C LYS A 115 20.62 -8.44 1.23
N GLY A 116 20.89 -7.82 0.08
CA GLY A 116 20.16 -6.63 -0.37
C GLY A 116 18.69 -6.90 -0.60
N TYR A 117 18.35 -8.05 -1.20
CA TYR A 117 16.96 -8.47 -1.36
C TYR A 117 16.25 -8.67 -0.01
N ARG A 118 16.86 -9.42 0.93
CA ARG A 118 16.30 -9.65 2.27
C ARG A 118 16.04 -8.35 3.01
N ALA A 119 16.99 -7.42 3.00
CA ALA A 119 16.84 -6.13 3.65
C ALA A 119 15.72 -5.29 3.03
N ALA A 120 15.70 -5.17 1.70
CA ALA A 120 14.74 -4.33 1.00
C ALA A 120 13.32 -4.90 1.00
N PHE A 121 13.17 -6.18 0.66
CA PHE A 121 11.86 -6.82 0.66
C PHE A 121 11.35 -7.05 2.09
N GLY A 122 12.22 -7.41 3.03
CA GLY A 122 11.85 -7.56 4.45
C GLY A 122 11.25 -6.28 5.03
N ALA A 123 11.76 -5.11 4.64
CA ALA A 123 11.26 -3.82 5.09
C ALA A 123 9.88 -3.42 4.51
N ILE A 124 9.34 -4.16 3.54
CA ILE A 124 8.02 -3.89 2.94
C ILE A 124 7.08 -5.10 3.01
N ALA A 125 7.52 -6.24 3.54
CA ALA A 125 6.79 -7.50 3.44
C ALA A 125 5.43 -7.44 4.15
N SER A 126 5.37 -6.87 5.35
CA SER A 126 4.13 -6.69 6.11
C SER A 126 3.11 -5.81 5.39
N GLU A 127 3.57 -4.69 4.82
CA GLU A 127 2.73 -3.73 4.11
C GLU A 127 2.21 -4.34 2.80
N LEU A 128 3.05 -5.13 2.10
CA LEU A 128 2.64 -5.84 0.89
C LEU A 128 1.62 -6.95 1.20
N GLU A 129 1.80 -7.69 2.29
CA GLU A 129 0.81 -8.66 2.78
C GLU A 129 -0.50 -7.98 3.13
N SER A 130 -0.46 -6.81 3.78
CA SER A 130 -1.65 -6.00 4.07
C SER A 130 -2.36 -5.60 2.77
N ALA A 131 -1.64 -5.06 1.79
CA ALA A 131 -2.20 -4.69 0.48
C ALA A 131 -2.83 -5.89 -0.26
N THR A 132 -2.19 -7.07 -0.17
CA THR A 132 -2.70 -8.31 -0.77
C THR A 132 -4.03 -8.73 -0.14
N LYS A 133 -4.14 -8.68 1.19
CA LYS A 133 -5.38 -8.97 1.92
C LYS A 133 -6.50 -7.98 1.58
N LEU A 134 -6.17 -6.70 1.40
CA LEU A 134 -7.16 -5.70 0.98
C LEU A 134 -7.65 -5.97 -0.44
N ARG A 135 -6.76 -6.33 -1.37
CA ARG A 135 -7.15 -6.74 -2.73
C ARG A 135 -8.10 -7.95 -2.69
N GLU A 136 -7.81 -8.96 -1.88
CA GLU A 136 -8.67 -10.13 -1.72
C GLU A 136 -10.06 -9.74 -1.23
N GLN A 137 -10.15 -8.87 -0.21
CA GLN A 137 -11.43 -8.33 0.26
C GLN A 137 -12.19 -7.57 -0.84
N LEU A 138 -11.50 -6.79 -1.70
CA LEU A 138 -12.16 -6.10 -2.82
C LEU A 138 -12.74 -7.06 -3.87
N LYS A 139 -12.12 -8.23 -4.09
CA LYS A 139 -12.66 -9.25 -5.00
C LYS A 139 -13.98 -9.81 -4.45
N ASP A 140 -14.04 -10.04 -3.14
CA ASP A 140 -15.19 -10.60 -2.45
C ASP A 140 -16.30 -9.55 -2.20
N ALA A 141 -15.95 -8.26 -2.12
CA ALA A 141 -16.87 -7.14 -1.89
C ALA A 141 -17.91 -6.90 -3.02
N ASN A 142 -17.84 -7.67 -4.10
CA ASN A 142 -18.90 -7.72 -5.12
C ASN A 142 -20.15 -8.47 -4.63
N GLY A 143 -20.04 -9.27 -3.56
CA GLY A 143 -21.17 -9.83 -2.83
C GLY A 143 -21.46 -8.99 -1.59
N LEU A 144 -22.61 -8.30 -1.56
CA LEU A 144 -23.17 -7.76 -0.31
C LEU A 144 -23.50 -8.95 0.60
N SER A 145 -22.55 -9.36 1.44
CA SER A 145 -22.73 -10.46 2.38
C SER A 145 -23.62 -10.04 3.55
N ASP A 146 -24.29 -11.02 4.17
CA ASP A 146 -25.14 -10.85 5.35
C ASP A 146 -24.34 -10.15 6.46
N PHE A 147 -24.57 -8.85 6.60
CA PHE A 147 -24.03 -8.03 7.66
C PHE A 147 -25.13 -7.82 8.69
N GLU A 148 -24.85 -8.07 9.98
CA GLU A 148 -25.78 -7.70 11.05
C GLU A 148 -25.99 -6.19 10.99
N GLU A 149 -27.25 -5.76 10.79
CA GLU A 149 -27.63 -4.35 10.74
C GLU A 149 -27.00 -3.60 11.91
N ALA A 150 -26.03 -2.74 11.59
CA ALA A 150 -25.42 -1.83 12.53
C ALA A 150 -25.76 -0.42 12.09
N GLU A 151 -25.92 0.48 13.05
CA GLU A 151 -26.15 1.88 12.78
C GLU A 151 -24.87 2.66 13.02
N ILE A 152 -24.62 3.68 12.18
CA ILE A 152 -23.63 4.70 12.46
C ILE A 152 -24.36 6.01 12.67
N GLU A 153 -24.16 6.59 13.85
CA GLU A 153 -24.57 7.95 14.15
C GLU A 153 -23.32 8.77 14.50
N SER A 154 -23.12 9.89 13.81
CA SER A 154 -22.16 10.89 14.25
C SER A 154 -22.69 12.31 14.00
N PRO A 155 -22.25 13.30 14.79
CA PRO A 155 -22.65 14.69 14.60
C PRO A 155 -22.32 15.26 13.21
N ARG A 156 -21.32 14.70 12.51
CA ARG A 156 -20.88 15.22 11.20
C ARG A 156 -21.64 14.65 10.03
N ILE A 157 -21.95 13.36 10.06
CA ILE A 157 -22.55 12.66 8.91
C ILE A 157 -24.02 12.30 9.15
N GLY A 158 -24.52 12.50 10.37
CA GLY A 158 -25.87 12.10 10.77
C GLY A 158 -25.97 10.59 11.00
N ARG A 159 -27.20 10.08 10.84
CA ARG A 159 -27.58 8.68 11.05
C ARG A 159 -27.59 7.91 9.73
N TRP A 160 -26.91 6.78 9.68
CA TRP A 160 -26.81 5.87 8.55
C TRP A 160 -27.01 4.42 9.00
N GLU A 161 -27.80 3.66 8.25
CA GLU A 161 -27.97 2.23 8.42
C GLU A 161 -26.93 1.49 7.58
N ILE A 162 -26.14 0.59 8.18
CA ILE A 162 -25.06 -0.10 7.49
C ILE A 162 -25.60 -1.35 6.79
N ARG A 163 -25.42 -1.38 5.47
CA ARG A 163 -25.86 -2.45 4.57
C ARG A 163 -24.78 -3.48 4.29
N ALA A 164 -23.52 -3.07 4.28
CA ALA A 164 -22.40 -3.97 4.07
C ALA A 164 -21.10 -3.41 4.60
N LYS A 165 -20.14 -4.30 4.86
CA LYS A 165 -18.73 -3.96 5.05
C LYS A 165 -17.98 -4.17 3.75
N LEU A 166 -17.39 -3.09 3.22
CA LEU A 166 -16.64 -3.11 1.97
C LEU A 166 -15.16 -3.46 2.19
N LEU A 167 -14.55 -2.89 3.24
CA LEU A 167 -13.16 -3.20 3.63
C LEU A 167 -12.96 -3.16 5.15
N ALA A 168 -12.15 -4.08 5.65
CA ALA A 168 -11.63 -4.08 7.01
C ALA A 168 -10.13 -3.71 7.01
N LEU A 169 -9.81 -2.50 7.50
CA LEU A 169 -8.44 -1.97 7.51
C LEU A 169 -7.71 -2.21 8.85
N GLY A 170 -8.37 -2.88 9.79
CA GLY A 170 -7.91 -3.07 11.17
C GLY A 170 -8.04 -1.80 12.03
N LYS A 171 -7.53 -0.67 11.53
CA LYS A 171 -7.59 0.68 12.14
C LYS A 171 -8.87 1.45 11.85
N SER A 172 -9.64 0.99 10.88
CA SER A 172 -10.96 1.50 10.50
C SER A 172 -11.70 0.44 9.69
N ASP A 173 -13.01 0.63 9.51
CA ASP A 173 -13.84 -0.16 8.61
C ASP A 173 -14.42 0.78 7.54
N ILE A 174 -14.39 0.36 6.27
CA ILE A 174 -15.10 1.05 5.19
C ILE A 174 -16.41 0.29 4.92
N LEU A 175 -17.51 1.01 4.93
CA LEU A 175 -18.86 0.49 5.02
C LEU A 175 -19.75 1.12 3.96
N LEU A 176 -20.74 0.36 3.48
CA LEU A 176 -21.83 0.89 2.68
C LEU A 176 -23.00 1.21 3.61
N GLY A 177 -23.38 2.48 3.67
CA GLY A 177 -24.51 2.98 4.45
C GLY A 177 -25.68 3.39 3.55
N GLN A 178 -26.89 3.36 4.12
CA GLN A 178 -28.10 3.90 3.55
C GLN A 178 -28.79 4.84 4.55
N ARG A 179 -29.31 5.97 4.07
CA ARG A 179 -30.18 6.86 4.84
C ARG A 179 -31.65 6.53 4.61
N ALA A 180 -32.50 6.98 5.54
CA ALA A 180 -33.94 6.75 5.49
C ALA A 180 -34.64 7.36 4.25
N ASP A 181 -34.03 8.36 3.62
CA ASP A 181 -34.52 8.98 2.37
C ASP A 181 -34.10 8.19 1.10
N GLY A 182 -33.35 7.09 1.26
CA GLY A 182 -32.89 6.24 0.18
C GLY A 182 -31.51 6.57 -0.37
N GLU A 183 -30.83 7.60 0.16
CA GLU A 183 -29.45 7.95 -0.23
C GLU A 183 -28.45 6.88 0.25
N PHE A 184 -27.43 6.58 -0.55
CA PHE A 184 -26.34 5.66 -0.19
C PHE A 184 -25.01 6.39 -0.05
N ALA A 185 -24.15 5.89 0.84
CA ALA A 185 -22.81 6.43 1.03
C ALA A 185 -21.79 5.33 1.35
N VAL A 186 -20.56 5.53 0.89
CA VAL A 186 -19.40 4.81 1.41
C VAL A 186 -18.83 5.59 2.57
N ILE A 187 -18.77 4.97 3.74
CA ILE A 187 -18.42 5.61 5.00
C ILE A 187 -17.22 4.89 5.59
N GLU A 188 -16.17 5.64 5.92
CA GLU A 188 -15.09 5.14 6.76
C GLU A 188 -15.43 5.41 8.23
N ARG A 189 -15.48 4.36 9.04
CA ARG A 189 -15.61 4.43 10.50
C ARG A 189 -14.25 4.21 11.14
N PHE A 190 -13.76 5.21 11.85
CA PHE A 190 -12.48 5.14 12.54
C PHE A 190 -12.60 4.44 13.90
N ARG A 191 -11.50 3.83 14.36
CA ARG A 191 -11.41 3.35 15.74
C ARG A 191 -11.35 4.55 16.71
N PRO A 192 -11.94 4.47 17.92
CA PRO A 192 -11.93 5.58 18.90
C PRO A 192 -10.54 6.08 19.28
N GLU A 193 -9.53 5.22 19.18
CA GLU A 193 -8.15 5.53 19.53
C GLU A 193 -7.44 6.36 18.45
N SER A 194 -7.95 6.35 17.21
CA SER A 194 -7.39 7.07 16.06
C SER A 194 -7.28 8.57 16.36
N LEU A 195 -6.07 9.11 16.24
CA LEU A 195 -5.85 10.55 16.41
C LEU A 195 -6.62 11.33 15.34
N TYR A 196 -6.63 10.84 14.11
CA TYR A 196 -7.43 11.41 13.03
C TYR A 196 -8.91 11.43 13.40
N GLY A 197 -9.46 10.29 13.86
CA GLY A 197 -10.87 10.18 14.24
C GLY A 197 -11.25 11.11 15.40
N LYS A 198 -10.39 11.27 16.41
CA LYS A 198 -10.63 12.19 17.54
C LYS A 198 -10.82 13.64 17.11
N HIS A 199 -10.12 14.07 16.06
CA HIS A 199 -10.13 15.47 15.60
C HIS A 199 -11.02 15.72 14.38
N ASN A 200 -11.27 14.68 13.58
CA ASN A 200 -12.04 14.77 12.33
C ASN A 200 -13.39 14.04 12.39
N GLY A 201 -13.75 13.49 13.55
CA GLY A 201 -15.01 12.78 13.76
C GLY A 201 -14.82 11.26 13.67
N SER A 202 -15.72 10.52 14.31
CA SER A 202 -15.67 9.05 14.37
C SER A 202 -15.98 8.36 13.05
N ALA A 203 -16.57 9.08 12.09
CA ALA A 203 -16.85 8.59 10.75
C ALA A 203 -16.79 9.72 9.71
N GLU A 204 -16.46 9.35 8.48
CA GLU A 204 -16.34 10.25 7.34
C GLU A 204 -16.96 9.61 6.09
N ILE A 205 -17.71 10.40 5.32
CA ILE A 205 -18.26 9.98 4.04
C ILE A 205 -17.17 10.12 2.98
N LEU A 206 -16.85 9.02 2.30
CA LEU A 206 -15.88 8.98 1.22
C LEU A 206 -16.53 9.23 -0.15
N LEU A 207 -17.72 8.66 -0.37
CA LEU A 207 -18.49 8.77 -1.60
C LEU A 207 -19.99 8.75 -1.27
N GLN A 208 -20.80 9.44 -2.07
CA GLN A 208 -22.27 9.40 -1.98
C GLN A 208 -22.89 9.13 -3.34
N GLY A 209 -24.08 8.55 -3.35
CA GLY A 209 -24.85 8.29 -4.56
C GLY A 209 -26.26 7.80 -4.26
N ASP A 210 -27.04 7.68 -5.32
CA ASP A 210 -28.42 7.18 -5.31
C ASP A 210 -28.52 5.69 -5.70
N ASP A 211 -27.53 5.18 -6.44
CA ASP A 211 -27.43 3.77 -6.84
C ASP A 211 -26.30 3.07 -6.07
N PRO A 212 -26.63 2.08 -5.20
CA PRO A 212 -25.64 1.36 -4.40
C PRO A 212 -24.69 0.49 -5.24
N VAL A 213 -25.16 -0.02 -6.39
CA VAL A 213 -24.34 -0.85 -7.28
C VAL A 213 -23.31 0.02 -7.99
N LYS A 214 -23.75 1.16 -8.54
CA LYS A 214 -22.84 2.14 -9.12
C LYS A 214 -21.85 2.66 -8.08
N LEU A 215 -22.33 3.00 -6.87
CA LEU A 215 -21.49 3.50 -5.80
C LEU A 215 -20.43 2.49 -5.36
N ASN A 216 -20.78 1.22 -5.20
CA ASN A 216 -19.82 0.15 -4.88
C ASN A 216 -18.78 -0.03 -5.99
N ARG A 217 -19.20 -0.01 -7.26
CA ARG A 217 -18.27 -0.09 -8.40
C ARG A 217 -17.29 1.08 -8.43
N ASP A 218 -17.78 2.30 -8.23
CA ASP A 218 -16.96 3.52 -8.24
C ASP A 218 -15.97 3.48 -7.06
N PHE A 219 -16.40 3.00 -5.89
CA PHE A 219 -15.52 2.74 -4.74
C PHE A 219 -14.44 1.70 -5.05
N THR A 220 -14.80 0.53 -5.58
CA THR A 220 -13.86 -0.54 -5.89
C THR A 220 -12.81 -0.09 -6.91
N ALA A 221 -13.20 0.69 -7.92
CA ALA A 221 -12.27 1.26 -8.88
C ALA A 221 -11.27 2.24 -8.20
N ASN A 222 -11.76 3.11 -7.32
CA ASN A 222 -10.89 4.03 -6.57
C ASN A 222 -9.96 3.26 -5.61
N ALA A 223 -10.48 2.26 -4.92
CA ALA A 223 -9.72 1.42 -4.00
C ALA A 223 -8.61 0.65 -4.74
N GLN A 224 -8.89 0.16 -5.95
CA GLN A 224 -7.87 -0.47 -6.80
C GLN A 224 -6.75 0.51 -7.16
N HIS A 225 -7.09 1.74 -7.56
CA HIS A 225 -6.07 2.77 -7.80
C HIS A 225 -5.28 3.11 -6.53
N THR A 226 -5.88 3.05 -5.34
CA THR A 226 -5.17 3.23 -4.06
C THR A 226 -4.17 2.09 -3.82
N LEU A 227 -4.53 0.84 -4.11
CA LEU A 227 -3.63 -0.31 -3.99
C LEU A 227 -2.45 -0.22 -4.97
N GLU A 228 -2.68 0.23 -6.21
CA GLU A 228 -1.64 0.55 -7.19
C GLU A 228 -0.66 1.59 -6.68
N PHE A 229 -1.19 2.63 -6.05
CA PHE A 229 -0.38 3.67 -5.47
C PHE A 229 0.44 3.18 -4.26
N MET A 230 -0.14 2.31 -3.42
CA MET A 230 0.58 1.62 -2.34
C MET A 230 1.75 0.79 -2.88
N ALA A 231 1.53 -0.06 -3.89
CA ALA A 231 2.58 -0.90 -4.46
C ALA A 231 3.73 -0.08 -5.08
N SER A 232 3.39 1.05 -5.74
CA SER A 232 4.39 1.99 -6.24
C SER A 232 5.22 2.61 -5.11
N ASN A 233 4.58 2.97 -3.99
CA ASN A 233 5.28 3.49 -2.82
C ASN A 233 6.20 2.46 -2.16
N LEU A 234 5.75 1.20 -2.01
CA LEU A 234 6.56 0.10 -1.47
C LEU A 234 7.78 -0.20 -2.35
N THR A 235 7.61 -0.11 -3.66
CA THR A 235 8.72 -0.23 -4.62
C THR A 235 9.76 0.87 -4.40
N ALA A 236 9.32 2.12 -4.20
CA ALA A 236 10.22 3.23 -3.92
C ALA A 236 10.95 3.09 -2.56
N LYS A 237 10.25 2.63 -1.52
CA LYS A 237 10.84 2.30 -0.20
C LYS A 237 11.92 1.22 -0.34
N SER A 238 11.64 0.17 -1.10
CA SER A 238 12.62 -0.89 -1.38
C SER A 238 13.82 -0.37 -2.17
N GLN A 239 13.58 0.42 -3.22
CA GLN A 239 14.62 1.07 -4.01
C GLN A 239 15.54 1.92 -3.13
N LYS A 240 15.00 2.73 -2.22
CA LYS A 240 15.81 3.50 -1.28
C LYS A 240 16.81 2.60 -0.52
N ILE A 241 16.32 1.50 0.05
CA ILE A 241 17.13 0.59 0.87
C ILE A 241 18.23 -0.05 0.03
N VAL A 242 17.92 -0.60 -1.15
CA VAL A 242 18.94 -1.28 -1.97
C VAL A 242 20.01 -0.29 -2.43
N TRP A 243 19.62 0.91 -2.87
CA TRP A 243 20.61 1.88 -3.38
C TRP A 243 21.44 2.55 -2.29
N GLU A 244 20.88 2.79 -1.10
CA GLU A 244 21.62 3.42 0.01
C GLU A 244 22.51 2.41 0.75
N GLN A 245 22.03 1.18 0.97
CA GLN A 245 22.73 0.19 1.80
C GLN A 245 23.56 -0.82 0.98
N PHE A 246 23.23 -1.02 -0.30
CA PHE A 246 23.86 -2.03 -1.16
C PHE A 246 24.28 -1.50 -2.55
N PRO A 247 24.96 -0.33 -2.64
CA PRO A 247 25.24 0.34 -3.92
C PRO A 247 26.09 -0.50 -4.90
N ASP A 248 26.97 -1.36 -4.38
CA ASP A 248 27.95 -2.12 -5.18
C ASP A 248 27.38 -3.32 -5.95
N HIS A 249 26.11 -3.69 -5.70
CA HIS A 249 25.55 -4.99 -6.11
C HIS A 249 24.69 -4.95 -7.38
N ARG A 250 24.83 -3.91 -8.23
CA ARG A 250 23.96 -3.69 -9.42
C ARG A 250 22.47 -3.80 -9.03
N PRO A 251 21.94 -2.84 -8.25
CA PRO A 251 20.64 -2.94 -7.57
C PRO A 251 19.45 -3.14 -8.50
N GLY A 252 19.59 -2.84 -9.79
CA GLY A 252 18.51 -2.89 -10.78
C GLY A 252 17.79 -4.25 -10.87
N HIS A 253 18.49 -5.38 -10.76
CA HIS A 253 17.82 -6.70 -10.84
C HIS A 253 17.04 -7.04 -9.57
N ILE A 254 17.58 -6.69 -8.39
CA ILE A 254 16.88 -6.86 -7.11
C ILE A 254 15.60 -6.04 -7.12
N VAL A 255 15.70 -4.80 -7.58
CA VAL A 255 14.58 -3.86 -7.60
C VAL A 255 13.55 -4.28 -8.63
N ALA A 256 13.96 -4.75 -9.81
CA ALA A 256 13.03 -5.30 -10.79
C ALA A 256 12.22 -6.48 -10.22
N ALA A 257 12.86 -7.39 -9.47
CA ALA A 257 12.17 -8.52 -8.83
C ALA A 257 11.17 -8.05 -7.76
N ILE A 258 11.56 -7.06 -6.94
CA ILE A 258 10.67 -6.50 -5.92
C ILE A 258 9.49 -5.75 -6.56
N THR A 259 9.75 -4.89 -7.56
CA THR A 259 8.71 -4.18 -8.31
C THR A 259 7.68 -5.14 -8.90
N GLU A 260 8.14 -6.22 -9.53
CA GLU A 260 7.25 -7.20 -10.13
C GLU A 260 6.42 -7.94 -9.06
N ARG A 261 7.00 -8.31 -7.90
CA ARG A 261 6.20 -8.83 -6.78
C ARG A 261 5.16 -7.84 -6.29
N CYS A 262 5.54 -6.57 -6.14
CA CYS A 262 4.62 -5.52 -5.74
C CYS A 262 3.45 -5.44 -6.72
N HIS A 263 3.72 -5.40 -8.02
CA HIS A 263 2.68 -5.40 -9.06
C HIS A 263 1.81 -6.67 -9.05
N GLN A 264 2.40 -7.86 -8.94
CA GLN A 264 1.66 -9.13 -8.92
C GLN A 264 0.72 -9.24 -7.71
N ALA A 265 1.15 -8.71 -6.56
CA ALA A 265 0.37 -8.73 -5.33
C ALA A 265 -0.94 -7.91 -5.43
N ILE A 266 -0.96 -6.88 -6.26
CA ILE A 266 -2.11 -5.98 -6.42
C ILE A 266 -2.80 -6.07 -7.79
N ALA A 267 -2.21 -6.80 -8.75
CA ALA A 267 -2.74 -6.89 -10.11
C ALA A 267 -4.12 -7.56 -10.15
N ASN A 268 -4.97 -7.02 -11.03
CA ASN A 268 -6.24 -7.64 -11.40
C ASN A 268 -6.01 -8.79 -12.38
N GLU A 269 -6.93 -9.76 -12.42
CA GLU A 269 -6.84 -10.94 -13.30
C GLU A 269 -6.76 -10.59 -14.79
N GLU A 270 -7.36 -9.47 -15.22
CA GLU A 270 -7.21 -8.93 -16.57
C GLU A 270 -5.77 -8.48 -16.87
N THR A 271 -5.11 -7.81 -15.93
CA THR A 271 -3.72 -7.34 -16.06
C THR A 271 -2.72 -8.51 -16.08
N ILE A 272 -2.96 -9.54 -15.27
CA ILE A 272 -2.17 -10.78 -15.25
C ILE A 272 -2.31 -11.50 -16.60
N SER A 273 -3.52 -11.55 -17.16
CA SER A 273 -3.79 -12.19 -18.46
C SER A 273 -3.14 -11.45 -19.64
N GLN A 274 -3.05 -10.12 -19.59
CA GLN A 274 -2.35 -9.32 -20.60
C GLN A 274 -0.83 -9.48 -20.52
N ASN A 275 -0.23 -9.41 -19.32
CA ASN A 275 1.22 -9.61 -19.14
C ASN A 275 1.67 -11.02 -19.54
N ARG A 276 0.82 -12.03 -19.31
CA ARG A 276 1.07 -13.42 -19.73
C ARG A 276 1.00 -13.61 -21.25
N LYS A 277 0.11 -12.88 -21.95
CA LYS A 277 0.09 -12.85 -23.43
C LYS A 277 1.33 -12.17 -24.01
N VAL A 278 1.81 -11.08 -23.41
CA VAL A 278 3.01 -10.38 -23.87
C VAL A 278 4.27 -11.25 -23.69
N THR A 279 4.44 -11.91 -22.55
CA THR A 279 5.56 -12.84 -22.31
C THR A 279 5.54 -14.06 -23.23
N HIS A 280 4.37 -14.58 -23.61
CA HIS A 280 4.27 -15.62 -24.64
C HIS A 280 4.55 -15.11 -26.06
N SER A 281 4.27 -13.85 -26.37
CA SER A 281 4.53 -13.29 -27.70
C SER A 281 6.00 -12.99 -27.99
N VAL A 282 6.82 -12.76 -26.94
CA VAL A 282 8.27 -12.54 -27.06
C VAL A 282 9.05 -13.86 -27.20
N GLY A 283 8.42 -15.01 -26.93
CA GLY A 283 9.03 -16.35 -27.03
C GLY A 283 8.93 -17.03 -28.40
N HIS A 284 8.42 -16.36 -29.43
CA HIS A 284 8.28 -16.93 -30.79
C HIS A 284 8.90 -16.02 -31.84
N GLY A 285 10.22 -15.95 -31.83
CA GLY A 285 10.96 -15.33 -32.91
C GLY A 285 12.44 -15.61 -32.75
N PHE A 286 12.89 -16.79 -33.19
CA PHE A 286 14.16 -17.04 -33.87
C PHE A 286 14.24 -18.54 -34.17
N ARG A 287 13.93 -18.91 -35.41
CA ARG A 287 14.41 -20.15 -36.03
C ARG A 287 15.40 -19.72 -37.12
N VAL A 288 16.66 -20.06 -36.95
CA VAL A 288 17.67 -20.12 -38.02
C VAL A 288 17.47 -21.44 -38.75
#